data_AF-C1E288-F1
#
_entry.id   AF-C1E288-F1
#
_cell.length_a   1.000
_cell.length_b   1.000
_cell.length_c   1.000
_cell.angle_alpha   90.00
_cell.angle_beta   90.00
_cell.angle_gamma   90.00
#
_symmetry.space_group_name_H-M   'P 1'
#
loop_
_entity.id
_entity.type
_entity.pdbx_description
1 polymer ?
#
loop_
_entity_poly.entity_id
_entity_poly.type
_entity_poly.pdbx_seq_one_letter_code
_entity_poly.pdbx_strand_id
1 'polypeptide(L)' 'ARIKKLMQADEEVGKIAQATPVLMAKALEMFMVELMKSTTDIASAHGAKTVSAGHLRASIMGNEKFDFLKD' A
#
# COMPACT_ATOMS: atom_id res chain seq x y z
N ALA A 1 -14.75 -4.84 -10.63
CA ALA A 1 -15.49 -3.56 -10.66
C ALA A 1 -14.80 -2.44 -9.87
N ARG A 2 -14.46 -2.62 -8.58
CA ARG A 2 -13.87 -1.55 -7.74
C ARG A 2 -12.48 -1.09 -8.19
N ILE A 3 -11.55 -2.01 -8.41
CA ILE A 3 -10.18 -1.66 -8.88
C ILE A 3 -10.22 -0.96 -10.23
N LYS A 4 -11.04 -1.46 -11.17
CA LYS A 4 -11.26 -0.80 -12.46
C LYS A 4 -11.76 0.64 -12.29
N LYS A 5 -12.73 0.88 -11.40
CA LYS A 5 -13.22 2.25 -11.09
C LYS A 5 -12.14 3.13 -10.46
N LEU A 6 -11.30 2.58 -9.58
CA LEU A 6 -10.18 3.30 -8.97
C LEU A 6 -9.14 3.69 -10.02
N MET A 7 -8.81 2.79 -10.94
CA MET A 7 -7.91 3.08 -12.07
C MET A 7 -8.48 4.13 -13.02
N GLN A 8 -9.79 4.08 -13.30
CA GLN A 8 -10.49 5.06 -14.16
C GLN A 8 -10.92 6.34 -13.42
N ALA A 9 -10.53 6.53 -12.16
CA ALA A 9 -10.65 7.81 -11.48
C ALA A 9 -9.59 8.81 -12.01
N ASP A 10 -8.51 8.28 -12.58
CA ASP A 10 -7.55 9.04 -13.37
C ASP A 10 -8.12 9.22 -14.80
N GLU A 11 -8.32 10.47 -15.20
CA GLU A 11 -8.92 10.83 -16.49
C GLU A 11 -8.02 10.47 -17.68
N GLU A 12 -6.72 10.27 -17.46
CA GLU A 12 -5.78 9.83 -18.50
C GLU A 12 -5.91 8.32 -18.79
N VAL A 13 -6.60 7.57 -17.94
CA VAL A 13 -6.77 6.11 -18.07
C VAL A 13 -7.99 5.75 -18.94
N GLY A 14 -7.71 5.41 -20.20
CA GLY A 14 -8.72 4.98 -21.17
C GLY A 14 -9.19 3.51 -21.02
N LYS A 15 -9.03 2.71 -22.08
CA LYS A 15 -9.46 1.30 -22.09
C LYS A 15 -8.45 0.44 -21.33
N ILE A 16 -8.94 -0.38 -20.41
CA ILE A 16 -8.13 -1.29 -19.60
C ILE A 16 -8.34 -2.74 -20.07
N ALA A 17 -7.23 -3.47 -20.29
CA ALA A 17 -7.27 -4.90 -20.62
C ALA A 17 -7.87 -5.72 -19.47
N GLN A 18 -8.56 -6.83 -19.79
CA GLN A 18 -9.29 -7.63 -18.79
C GLN A 18 -8.37 -8.22 -17.69
N ALA A 19 -7.11 -8.53 -18.03
CA ALA A 19 -6.15 -9.09 -17.07
C ALA A 19 -5.61 -8.05 -16.07
N THR A 20 -5.56 -6.77 -16.43
CA THR A 20 -4.90 -5.73 -15.64
C THR A 20 -5.51 -5.56 -14.23
N PRO A 21 -6.85 -5.50 -14.05
CA PRO A 21 -7.43 -5.37 -12.72
C PRO A 21 -7.15 -6.57 -11.81
N VAL A 22 -6.98 -7.77 -12.37
CA VAL A 22 -6.69 -9.00 -11.62
C VAL A 22 -5.26 -8.97 -11.09
N LEU A 23 -4.30 -8.60 -11.96
CA LEU A 23 -2.91 -8.44 -11.56
C LEU A 23 -2.75 -7.32 -10.52
N MET A 24 -3.43 -6.20 -10.72
CA MET A 24 -3.43 -5.08 -9.78
C MET A 24 -4.00 -5.51 -8.41
N ALA A 25 -5.07 -6.30 -8.38
CA ALA A 25 -5.59 -6.87 -7.13
C ALA A 25 -4.51 -7.64 -6.37
N LYS A 26 -3.76 -8.48 -7.06
CA LYS A 26 -2.71 -9.28 -6.43
C LYS A 26 -1.53 -8.44 -5.96
N ALA A 27 -1.13 -7.45 -6.76
CA ALA A 27 -0.08 -6.50 -6.37
C ALA A 27 -0.48 -5.68 -5.14
N LEU A 28 -1.73 -5.20 -5.08
CA LEU A 28 -2.26 -4.48 -3.92
C LEU A 28 -2.28 -5.34 -2.66
N GLU A 29 -2.62 -6.63 -2.79
CA GLU A 29 -2.56 -7.57 -1.67
C GLU A 29 -1.13 -7.73 -1.14
N MET A 30 -0.16 -7.96 -2.03
CA MET A 30 1.26 -8.08 -1.65
C MET A 30 1.78 -6.79 -1.01
N PHE A 31 1.41 -5.64 -1.58
CA PHE A 31 1.77 -4.33 -1.04
C PHE A 31 1.23 -4.12 0.38
N MET A 32 -0.05 -4.43 0.63
CA MET A 32 -0.65 -4.28 1.96
C MET A 32 0.02 -5.18 3.00
N VAL A 33 0.40 -6.41 2.62
CA VAL A 33 1.15 -7.31 3.52
C VAL A 33 2.53 -6.75 3.83
N GLU A 34 3.28 -6.25 2.84
CA GLU A 34 4.62 -5.69 3.05
C GLU A 34 4.57 -4.43 3.94
N LEU A 35 3.63 -3.52 3.68
CA LEU A 35 3.45 -2.30 4.47
C LEU A 35 3.08 -2.59 5.93
N MET A 36 2.11 -3.49 6.13
CA MET A 36 1.67 -3.86 7.49
C MET A 36 2.76 -4.63 8.25
N LYS A 37 3.51 -5.50 7.57
CA LYS A 37 4.64 -6.20 8.19
C LYS A 37 5.70 -5.22 8.67
N SER A 38 6.16 -4.33 7.80
CA SER A 38 7.15 -3.30 8.14
C SER A 38 6.68 -2.41 9.30
N THR A 39 5.41 -2.01 9.28
CA THR A 39 4.79 -1.22 10.36
C THR A 39 4.73 -1.99 11.69
N THR A 40 4.44 -3.28 11.64
CA THR A 40 4.35 -4.16 12.82
C THR A 40 5.74 -4.44 13.40
N ASP A 41 6.75 -4.58 12.55
CA ASP A 41 8.14 -4.77 12.95
C ASP A 41 8.64 -3.54 13.74
N ILE A 42 8.32 -2.33 13.29
CA ILE A 42 8.60 -1.08 14.02
C ILE A 42 7.85 -1.01 15.35
N ALA A 43 6.56 -1.35 15.35
CA ALA A 43 5.77 -1.37 16.59
C ALA A 43 6.37 -2.35 17.62
N SER A 44 6.78 -3.53 17.16
CA SER A 44 7.41 -4.57 17.98
C SER A 44 8.77 -4.12 18.51
N ALA A 45 9.59 -3.45 17.69
CA ALA A 45 10.87 -2.88 18.12
C ALA A 45 10.70 -1.81 19.21
N HIS A 46 9.58 -1.09 19.22
CA HIS A 46 9.21 -0.14 20.28
C HIS A 46 8.56 -0.81 21.49
N GLY A 47 8.42 -2.13 21.51
CA GLY A 47 7.72 -2.87 22.58
C GLY A 47 6.21 -2.62 22.62
N ALA A 48 5.63 -2.07 21.55
CA ALA A 48 4.20 -1.79 21.48
C ALA A 48 3.40 -3.04 21.11
N LYS A 49 2.30 -3.28 21.82
CA LYS A 49 1.35 -4.36 21.53
C LYS A 49 0.28 -3.97 20.49
N THR A 50 0.22 -2.68 20.15
CA THR A 50 -0.75 -2.11 19.22
C THR A 50 -0.03 -1.25 18.20
N VAL A 51 -0.39 -1.42 16.92
CA VAL A 51 0.10 -0.56 15.83
C VAL A 51 -0.55 0.82 15.94
N SER A 52 0.26 1.87 15.81
CA SER A 52 -0.20 3.27 15.81
C SER A 52 0.11 3.92 14.47
N ALA A 53 -0.55 5.06 14.19
CA ALA A 53 -0.23 5.88 13.03
C ALA A 53 1.24 6.36 13.02
N GLY A 54 1.87 6.50 14.20
CA GLY A 54 3.29 6.82 14.32
C GLY A 54 4.20 5.72 13.78
N HIS A 55 3.87 4.45 14.03
CA HIS A 55 4.63 3.31 13.48
C HIS A 55 4.48 3.23 11.97
N LEU A 56 3.27 3.49 11.45
CA LEU A 56 3.02 3.52 10.00
C LEU A 56 3.83 4.63 9.34
N ARG A 57 3.82 5.85 9.91
CA ARG A 57 4.63 6.96 9.42
C ARG A 57 6.12 6.62 9.42
N ALA A 58 6.63 6.02 10.50
CA ALA A 58 8.02 5.59 10.56
C ALA A 58 8.36 4.55 9.48
N SER A 59 7.46 3.60 9.23
CA SER A 59 7.60 2.60 8.15
C SER A 59 7.68 3.24 6.77
N ILE A 60 6.85 4.25 6.51
CA ILE A 60 6.82 4.97 5.22
C ILE A 60 8.07 5.83 5.05
N MET A 61 8.49 6.54 6.10
CA MET A 61 9.67 7.41 6.06
C MET A 61 10.98 6.61 5.86
N GLY A 62 11.06 5.41 6.43
CA GLY A 62 12.27 4.57 6.43
C GLY A 62 12.41 3.61 5.26
N ASN A 63 11.48 3.58 4.30
CA ASN A 63 11.51 2.64 3.17
C ASN A 63 11.23 3.36 1.84
N GLU A 64 12.22 3.41 0.96
CA GLU A 64 12.13 4.07 -0.36
C GLU A 64 11.02 3.50 -1.24
N LYS A 65 10.67 2.21 -1.09
CA LYS A 65 9.55 1.62 -1.83
C LYS A 65 8.19 2.26 -1.49
N PHE A 66 8.09 2.93 -0.33
CA PHE A 66 6.89 3.60 0.14
C PHE A 66 6.94 5.12 -0.10
N ASP A 67 7.88 5.62 -0.90
CA ASP A 67 8.03 7.06 -1.17
C ASP A 67 6.75 7.71 -1.71
N PHE A 68 5.96 6.97 -2.48
CA PHE A 68 4.67 7.42 -3.01
C PHE A 68 3.59 7.67 -1.95
N LEU A 69 3.84 7.33 -0.68
CA LEU A 69 2.95 7.56 0.47
C LEU A 69 3.43 8.68 1.40
N LYS A 70 4.52 9.39 1.03
CA LYS A 70 5.10 10.45 1.86
C LYS A 70 4.33 11.77 1.80
N ASP A 71 3.55 11.96 0.74
CA ASP A 71 2.67 13.11 0.49
C ASP A 71 1.27 12.86 1.09
#